data_AF-A0A0M0LC49-F1
#
_entry.id   AF-A0A0M0LC49-F1
#
_cell.length_a   1.000
_cell.length_b   1.000
_cell.length_c   1.000
_cell.angle_alpha   90.00
_cell.angle_beta   90.00
_cell.angle_gamma   90.00
#
_symmetry.space_group_name_H-M   'P 1'
#
loop_
_entity.id
_entity.type
_entity.pdbx_description
1 polymer ?
#
loop_
_entity_poly.entity_id
_entity_poly.type
_entity_poly.pdbx_seq_one_letter_code
_entity_poly.pdbx_strand_id
1 'polypeptide(L)'
;MLEIPGLIIIVALIVYIATLRNRIKDLEQRQLQQMTLEQQSILRTQIQTMLQGGKTMPEVIKFVREETGFGLVAAKHYVDQVQTEE
;
A
#
# COMPACT_ATOMS: atom_id res chain seq x y z
N MET A 1 -33.10 -35.35 -21.02
CA MET A 1 -33.96 -34.24 -20.59
C MET A 1 -33.33 -33.62 -19.37
N LEU A 2 -32.61 -32.52 -19.52
CA LEU A 2 -32.01 -31.80 -18.39
C LEU A 2 -33.09 -30.88 -17.82
N GLU A 3 -33.52 -31.12 -16.59
CA GLU A 3 -34.60 -30.35 -15.97
C GLU A 3 -34.14 -28.90 -15.77
N ILE A 4 -34.74 -27.99 -16.53
CA ILE A 4 -34.57 -26.54 -16.48
C ILE A 4 -34.43 -25.95 -15.06
N PRO A 5 -35.13 -26.42 -14.00
CA PRO A 5 -34.94 -25.92 -12.64
C PRO A 5 -33.50 -26.08 -12.08
N GLY A 6 -32.79 -27.14 -12.46
CA GLY A 6 -31.42 -27.37 -11.97
C GLY A 6 -30.43 -26.32 -12.47
N LEU A 7 -30.61 -25.83 -13.69
CA LEU A 7 -29.74 -24.83 -14.31
C LEU A 7 -29.92 -23.45 -13.65
N ILE A 8 -31.15 -23.10 -13.27
CA ILE A 8 -31.46 -21.85 -12.56
C ILE A 8 -30.77 -21.82 -11.20
N ILE A 9 -30.78 -22.93 -10.46
CA ILE A 9 -30.11 -23.04 -9.15
C ILE A 9 -28.60 -22.86 -9.30
N ILE A 10 -28.00 -23.48 -10.32
CA ILE A 10 -26.56 -23.36 -10.60
C ILE A 10 -26.19 -21.90 -10.93
N VAL A 11 -26.98 -21.23 -11.77
CA VAL A 11 -26.76 -19.82 -12.11
C VAL A 11 -26.90 -18.92 -10.88
N ALA A 12 -27.91 -19.14 -10.05
CA ALA A 12 -28.11 -18.40 -8.81
C ALA A 12 -26.93 -18.59 -7.82
N LEU A 13 -26.40 -19.81 -7.72
CA LEU A 13 -25.23 -20.10 -6.89
C LEU A 13 -23.96 -19.44 -7.42
N ILE A 14 -23.75 -19.45 -8.75
CA ILE A 14 -22.62 -18.76 -9.37
C ILE A 14 -22.69 -17.26 -9.09
N VAL A 15 -23.87 -16.65 -9.25
CA VAL A 15 -24.11 -15.23 -8.94
C VAL A 15 -23.88 -14.97 -7.44
N TYR A 16 -24.37 -15.83 -6.56
CA TYR A 16 -24.19 -15.70 -5.11
C TYR A 16 -22.71 -15.76 -4.71
N ILE A 17 -21.96 -16.75 -5.23
CA ILE A 17 -20.52 -16.91 -4.99
C ILE A 17 -19.75 -15.71 -5.57
N ALA A 18 -20.10 -15.25 -6.77
CA ALA A 18 -19.47 -14.09 -7.40
C ALA A 18 -19.69 -12.82 -6.58
N THR A 19 -20.90 -12.61 -6.07
CA THR A 19 -21.25 -11.46 -5.23
C THR A 19 -20.47 -11.48 -3.91
N LEU A 20 -20.28 -12.66 -3.32
CA LEU A 20 -19.52 -12.84 -2.08
C LEU A 20 -18.01 -12.61 -2.30
N ARG A 21 -17.45 -13.14 -3.39
CA ARG A 21 -16.04 -12.92 -3.76
C ARG A 21 -15.73 -11.45 -4.04
N ASN A 22 -16.66 -10.70 -4.62
CA ASN A 22 -16.46 -9.29 -4.94
C ASN A 22 -16.34 -8.42 -3.68
N ARG A 23 -17.08 -8.75 -2.61
CA ARG A 23 -16.96 -8.07 -1.31
C ARG A 23 -15.66 -8.38 -0.58
N ILE A 24 -15.13 -9.60 -0.73
CA ILE A 24 -13.87 -10.00 -0.09
C ILE A 24 -12.68 -9.23 -0.69
N LYS A 25 -12.62 -9.11 -2.02
CA LYS A 25 -11.52 -8.39 -2.70
C LYS A 25 -11.47 -6.90 -2.34
N ASP A 26 -12.62 -6.25 -2.15
CA ASP A 26 -12.69 -4.84 -1.78
C ASP A 26 -12.06 -4.56 -0.40
N LEU A 27 -12.12 -5.53 0.52
CA LEU A 27 -11.51 -5.43 1.85
C LEU A 27 -9.98 -5.55 1.78
N GLU A 28 -9.45 -6.49 0.99
CA GLU A 28 -8.00 -6.64 0.80
C GLU A 28 -7.39 -5.45 0.05
N GLN A 29 -8.07 -4.93 -0.97
CA GLN A 29 -7.58 -3.74 -1.69
C GLN A 29 -7.55 -2.52 -0.79
N ARG A 30 -8.59 -2.29 0.02
CA ARG A 30 -8.62 -1.19 1.00
C ARG A 30 -7.51 -1.34 2.03
N GLN A 31 -7.27 -2.55 2.54
CA GLN A 31 -6.17 -2.79 3.48
C GLN A 31 -4.80 -2.55 2.84
N LEU A 32 -4.57 -3.04 1.63
CA LEU A 32 -3.30 -2.83 0.92
C LEU A 32 -3.04 -1.36 0.61
N GLN A 33 -4.07 -0.59 0.19
CA GLN A 33 -3.98 0.85 -0.04
C GLN A 33 -3.81 1.66 1.26
N GLN A 34 -4.53 1.29 2.32
CA GLN A 34 -4.40 1.95 3.63
C GLN A 34 -3.02 1.69 4.24
N MET A 35 -2.50 0.46 4.14
CA MET A 35 -1.15 0.14 4.59
C MET A 35 -0.09 0.93 3.84
N THR A 36 -0.26 1.18 2.53
CA THR A 36 0.73 1.96 1.75
C THR A 36 0.74 3.44 2.11
N LEU A 37 -0.43 4.03 2.36
CA LEU A 37 -0.55 5.45 2.72
C LEU A 37 -0.06 5.70 4.16
N GLU A 38 -0.42 4.83 5.11
CA GLU A 38 0.07 4.92 6.48
C GLU A 38 1.57 4.65 6.56
N GLN A 39 2.09 3.64 5.85
CA GLN A 39 3.54 3.42 5.82
C GLN A 39 4.30 4.60 5.21
N GLN A 40 3.77 5.21 4.14
CA GLN A 40 4.37 6.41 3.58
C GLN A 40 4.31 7.61 4.53
N SER A 41 3.19 7.82 5.24
CA SER A 41 3.06 8.93 6.18
C SER A 41 3.99 8.77 7.39
N ILE A 42 4.12 7.55 7.91
CA ILE A 42 5.04 7.22 9.02
C ILE A 42 6.48 7.43 8.57
N LEU A 43 6.85 6.93 7.38
CA LEU A 43 8.21 7.09 6.85
C LEU A 43 8.56 8.56 6.63
N ARG A 44 7.65 9.35 6.05
CA ARG A 44 7.81 10.81 5.88
C ARG A 44 7.96 11.52 7.21
N THR A 45 7.13 11.20 8.19
CA THR A 45 7.20 11.77 9.54
C THR A 45 8.53 11.45 10.22
N GLN A 46 9.03 10.22 10.09
CA GLN A 46 10.33 9.84 10.63
C GLN A 46 11.47 10.61 9.95
N ILE A 47 11.44 10.75 8.61
CA ILE A 47 12.43 11.54 7.87
C ILE A 47 12.43 12.99 8.35
N GLN A 48 11.26 13.63 8.45
CA GLN A 48 11.15 15.00 8.96
C GLN A 48 11.66 15.12 10.39
N THR A 49 11.31 14.17 11.27
CA THR A 49 11.78 14.15 12.66
C THR A 49 13.31 14.04 12.73
N MET A 50 13.91 13.21 11.87
CA MET A 50 15.37 13.09 11.80
C MET A 50 16.02 14.38 11.28
N LEU A 51 15.44 15.01 10.26
CA LEU A 51 15.94 16.27 9.70
C LEU A 51 15.84 17.42 10.70
N GLN A 52 14.71 17.54 11.41
CA GLN A 52 14.52 18.54 12.48
C GLN A 52 15.40 18.27 13.70
N GLY A 53 15.68 17.00 13.99
CA GLY A 53 16.63 16.58 15.04
C GLY A 53 18.09 16.86 14.71
N GLY A 54 18.39 17.50 13.56
CA GLY A 54 19.74 17.84 13.14
C GLY A 54 20.56 16.66 12.63
N LYS A 55 19.93 15.52 12.31
CA LYS A 55 20.65 14.41 11.67
C LYS A 55 21.15 14.82 10.30
N THR A 56 22.32 14.30 9.96
CA THR A 56 22.96 14.61 8.69
C THR A 56 22.23 13.93 7.53
N MET A 57 22.20 14.59 6.37
CA MET A 57 21.58 14.04 5.14
C MET A 57 21.98 12.57 4.83
N PRO A 58 23.27 12.15 4.98
CA PRO A 58 23.65 10.76 4.76
C PRO A 58 23.01 9.76 5.73
N GLU A 59 22.76 10.13 6.99
CA GLU A 59 22.09 9.26 7.96
C GLU A 59 20.63 9.03 7.60
N VAL A 60 19.94 10.08 7.16
CA VAL A 60 18.54 10.01 6.74
C VAL A 60 18.41 9.17 5.47
N ILE A 61 19.31 9.36 4.50
CA ILE A 61 19.37 8.52 3.30
C ILE A 61 19.63 7.06 3.66
N LYS A 62 20.56 6.80 4.61
CA LYS A 62 20.83 5.43 5.08
C LYS A 62 19.58 4.79 5.69
N PHE A 63 18.87 5.51 6.56
CA PHE A 63 17.62 5.07 7.17
C PHE A 63 16.56 4.72 6.11
N VAL A 64 16.35 5.61 5.13
CA VAL A 64 15.39 5.36 4.04
C VAL A 64 15.76 4.10 3.24
N ARG A 65 17.05 3.86 2.98
CA ARG A 65 17.49 2.65 2.27
C ARG A 65 17.23 1.38 3.07
N GLU A 66 17.40 1.40 4.38
CA GLU A 66 17.16 0.25 5.26
C GLU A 66 15.66 -0.07 5.35
N GLU A 67 14.80 0.94 5.42
CA GLU A 67 13.34 0.76 5.52
C GLU A 67 12.65 0.43 4.20
N THR A 68 13.11 1.00 3.08
CA THR A 68 12.45 0.86 1.76
C THR A 68 13.16 -0.10 0.81
N GLY A 69 14.41 -0.47 1.10
CA GLY A 69 15.27 -1.20 0.18
C GLY A 69 15.74 -0.38 -1.03
N PHE A 70 15.52 0.94 -1.05
CA PHE A 70 15.91 1.78 -2.18
C PHE A 70 17.43 1.81 -2.44
N GLY A 71 17.79 1.96 -3.71
CA GLY A 71 19.16 2.32 -4.10
C GLY A 71 19.52 3.72 -3.63
N LEU A 72 20.83 4.02 -3.55
CA LEU A 72 21.33 5.30 -3.04
C LEU A 72 20.70 6.53 -3.72
N VAL A 73 20.60 6.49 -5.06
CA VAL A 73 20.03 7.59 -5.86
C VAL A 73 18.54 7.77 -5.56
N ALA A 74 17.79 6.68 -5.51
CA ALA A 74 16.36 6.70 -5.22
C ALA A 74 16.07 7.19 -3.79
N ALA A 75 16.85 6.73 -2.80
CA ALA A 75 16.72 7.18 -1.42
C ALA A 75 17.06 8.67 -1.26
N LYS A 76 18.12 9.15 -1.91
CA LYS A 76 18.44 10.59 -1.94
C LYS A 76 17.30 11.39 -2.55
N HIS A 77 16.81 10.98 -3.71
CA HIS A 77 15.71 11.68 -4.39
C HIS A 77 14.41 11.67 -3.57
N TYR A 78 14.17 10.63 -2.77
CA TYR A 78 13.03 10.57 -1.86
C TYR A 78 13.19 11.56 -0.70
N VAL A 79 14.35 11.60 -0.05
CA VAL A 79 14.61 12.55 1.05
C VAL A 79 14.60 14.00 0.55
N ASP A 80 15.15 14.27 -0.64
CA ASP A 80 15.15 15.59 -1.26
C ASP A 80 13.71 16.08 -1.54
N GLN A 81 12.80 15.20 -1.98
CA GLN A 81 11.38 15.53 -2.15
C GLN A 81 10.71 15.88 -0.81
N VAL A 82 10.97 15.09 0.24
CA VAL A 82 10.40 15.33 1.57
C VAL A 82 10.88 16.66 2.17
N GLN A 83 12.11 17.10 1.85
CA GLN A 83 12.59 18.44 2.22
C GLN A 83 11.99 19.57 1.39
N THR A 84 11.69 19.33 0.12
CA THR A 84 11.22 20.37 -0.81
C THR A 84 9.73 20.67 -0.65
N GLU A 85 8.97 19.78 -0.01
CA GLU A 85 7.54 19.96 0.29
C GLU A 85 7.25 20.85 1.52
N GLU A 86 8.24 21.56 2.08
CA GLU A 86 8.04 22.65 3.07
C GLU A 86 7.97 24.04 2.44
#